data_AF-A0A353CSV7-F1
#
_entry.id   AF-A0A353CSV7-F1
#
_cell.length_a   1.000
_cell.length_b   1.000
_cell.length_c   1.000
_cell.angle_alpha   90.00
_cell.angle_beta   90.00
_cell.angle_gamma   90.00
#
_symmetry.space_group_name_H-M   'P 1'
#
loop_
_entity.id
_entity.type
_entity.pdbx_description
1 polymer ?
#
loop_
_entity_poly.entity_id
_entity_poly.type
_entity_poly.pdbx_seq_one_letter_code
_entity_poly.pdbx_strand_id
1 'polypeptide(L)'
;MPYDNDGNIHSKPRPGLPRQPYGYYREYTLIVPGRPTGAGPEPVVIGGETYIAGPVLSFRGAERLLIGDHREIYYTPDHYSTFIRLDIVR
;
A
#
# COMPACT_ATOMS: atom_id res chain seq x y z
N MET A 1 -9.94 -10.89 6.08
CA MET A 1 -9.12 -10.29 5.01
C MET A 1 -8.77 -11.40 4.00
N PRO A 2 -8.52 -11.08 2.72
CA PRO A 2 -8.30 -12.08 1.67
C PRO A 2 -6.98 -12.85 1.79
N TYR A 3 -5.97 -12.31 2.47
CA TYR A 3 -4.68 -12.99 2.68
C TYR A 3 -4.31 -13.06 4.15
N ASP A 4 -3.65 -14.13 4.57
CA ASP A 4 -3.23 -14.37 5.96
C ASP A 4 -2.29 -13.29 6.51
N ASN A 5 -1.59 -12.57 5.62
CA ASN A 5 -0.68 -11.50 6.00
C ASN A 5 -1.37 -10.16 6.27
N ASP A 6 -2.65 -10.02 5.89
CA ASP A 6 -3.37 -8.77 6.05
C ASP A 6 -3.65 -8.51 7.53
N GLY A 7 -3.27 -7.33 8.02
CA GLY A 7 -3.31 -6.95 9.43
C GLY A 7 -2.00 -7.15 10.18
N ASN A 8 -0.98 -7.75 9.54
CA ASN A 8 0.36 -7.86 10.12
C ASN A 8 0.98 -6.50 10.39
N ILE A 9 1.86 -6.45 11.40
CA ILE A 9 2.58 -5.23 11.76
C ILE A 9 3.66 -4.95 10.70
N HIS A 10 3.63 -3.74 10.13
CA HIS A 10 4.71 -3.22 9.31
C HIS A 10 5.76 -2.55 10.21
N SER A 11 6.78 -3.29 10.62
CA SER A 11 7.79 -2.82 11.57
C SER A 11 9.05 -2.24 10.91
N LYS A 12 9.27 -2.53 9.62
CA LYS A 12 10.48 -2.09 8.92
C LYS A 12 10.38 -0.61 8.58
N PRO A 13 11.37 0.22 8.95
CA PRO A 13 11.38 1.61 8.52
C PRO A 13 11.49 1.70 7.00
N ARG A 14 10.75 2.62 6.40
CA ARG A 14 10.74 2.86 4.96
C ARG A 14 10.87 4.36 4.68
N PRO A 15 11.66 4.77 3.69
CA PRO A 15 11.63 6.15 3.19
C PRO A 15 10.19 6.53 2.77
N GLY A 16 9.76 7.75 3.09
CA GLY A 16 8.41 8.23 2.76
C GLY A 16 7.30 7.81 3.72
N LEU A 17 7.56 6.86 4.64
CA LEU A 17 6.65 6.52 5.73
C LEU A 17 7.16 7.14 7.04
N PRO A 18 6.36 7.94 7.78
CA PRO A 18 6.81 8.53 9.04
C PRO A 18 7.21 7.46 10.06
N ARG A 19 8.36 7.64 10.72
CA ARG A 19 8.85 6.71 11.73
C ARG A 19 7.95 6.77 12.97
N GLN A 20 7.44 5.62 13.36
CA GLN A 20 6.55 5.46 14.52
C GLN A 20 6.97 4.26 15.38
N PRO A 21 6.48 4.13 16.63
CA PRO A 21 6.73 2.97 17.47
C PRO A 21 6.30 1.64 16.84
N TYR A 22 6.87 0.54 17.33
CA TYR A 22 6.47 -0.81 16.89
C TYR A 22 4.98 -1.04 17.12
N GLY A 23 4.31 -1.67 16.16
CA GLY A 23 2.87 -1.94 16.21
C GLY A 23 1.99 -0.81 15.68
N TYR A 24 2.55 0.37 15.36
CA TYR A 24 1.77 1.52 14.90
C TYR A 24 1.09 1.28 13.55
N TYR A 25 1.83 0.76 12.55
CA TYR A 25 1.27 0.48 11.22
C TYR A 25 0.92 -0.99 11.05
N ARG A 26 -0.29 -1.24 10.54
CA ARG A 26 -0.70 -2.54 10.01
C ARG A 26 -0.83 -2.46 8.50
N GLU A 27 -0.40 -3.52 7.81
CA GLU A 27 -0.45 -3.59 6.35
C GLU A 27 -1.60 -4.45 5.85
N TYR A 28 -2.19 -4.06 4.72
CA TYR A 28 -3.28 -4.77 4.07
C TYR A 28 -3.06 -4.81 2.57
N THR A 29 -3.34 -5.93 1.95
CA THR A 29 -3.30 -6.08 0.50
C THR A 29 -4.44 -5.29 -0.15
N LEU A 30 -4.11 -4.40 -1.09
CA LEU A 30 -5.11 -3.74 -1.94
C LEU A 30 -5.27 -4.55 -3.23
N ILE A 31 -6.36 -5.29 -3.34
CA ILE A 31 -6.66 -6.05 -4.56
C ILE A 31 -7.16 -5.06 -5.61
N VAL A 32 -6.41 -4.91 -6.71
CA VAL A 32 -6.82 -4.14 -7.89
C VAL A 32 -7.46 -5.10 -8.91
N PRO A 33 -8.78 -5.02 -9.14
CA PRO A 33 -9.44 -5.87 -10.13
C PRO A 33 -8.85 -5.68 -11.53
N GLY A 34 -8.73 -6.78 -12.28
CA GLY A 34 -8.20 -6.73 -13.65
C GLY A 34 -6.67 -6.75 -13.77
N ARG A 35 -5.94 -6.87 -12.65
CA ARG A 35 -4.47 -7.01 -12.64
C ARG A 35 -4.02 -8.42 -12.24
N PRO A 36 -3.96 -9.37 -13.17
CA PRO A 36 -3.50 -10.72 -12.86
C PRO A 36 -1.99 -10.77 -12.58
N THR A 37 -1.53 -11.85 -11.92
CA THR A 37 -0.10 -12.15 -11.78
C THR A 37 0.58 -12.14 -13.16
N GLY A 38 1.72 -11.44 -13.26
CA GLY A 38 2.45 -11.22 -14.50
C GLY A 38 2.11 -9.91 -15.21
N ALA A 39 1.09 -9.16 -14.75
CA ALA A 39 0.85 -7.82 -15.25
C ALA A 39 2.05 -6.89 -14.99
N GLY A 40 2.38 -6.07 -15.98
CA GLY A 40 3.45 -5.06 -15.88
C GLY A 40 3.06 -3.88 -14.99
N PRO A 41 3.97 -2.90 -14.82
CA PRO A 41 3.65 -1.64 -14.17
C PRO A 41 2.52 -0.91 -14.90
N GLU A 42 1.66 -0.19 -14.17
CA GLU A 42 0.58 0.59 -14.77
C GLU A 42 0.37 1.94 -14.06
N PRO A 43 -0.16 2.96 -14.74
CA PRO A 43 -0.49 4.24 -14.11
C PRO A 43 -1.67 4.12 -13.13
N VAL A 44 -1.56 4.79 -11.99
CA VAL A 44 -2.65 5.00 -11.03
C VAL A 44 -2.79 6.49 -10.74
N VAL A 45 -4.01 7.01 -10.74
CA VAL A 45 -4.29 8.41 -10.45
C VAL A 45 -4.84 8.55 -9.04
N ILE A 46 -4.19 9.35 -8.20
CA ILE A 46 -4.59 9.62 -6.81
C ILE A 46 -4.60 11.14 -6.61
N GLY A 47 -5.76 11.71 -6.28
CA GLY A 47 -5.88 13.16 -6.05
C GLY A 47 -5.55 14.03 -7.28
N GLY A 48 -5.64 13.48 -8.49
CA GLY A 48 -5.28 14.16 -9.73
C GLY A 48 -3.82 13.99 -10.15
N GLU A 49 -2.97 13.48 -9.26
CA GLU A 49 -1.58 13.14 -9.54
C GLU A 49 -1.45 11.72 -10.08
N THR A 50 -0.56 11.51 -11.04
CA THR A 50 -0.30 10.18 -11.63
C THR A 50 0.93 9.55 -10.98
N TYR A 51 0.76 8.33 -10.49
CA TYR A 51 1.80 7.47 -9.95
C TYR A 51 1.90 6.19 -10.77
N ILE A 52 2.94 5.39 -10.54
CA ILE A 52 3.11 4.09 -11.18
C ILE A 52 2.94 3.00 -10.13
N ALA A 53 1.97 2.13 -10.37
CA ALA A 53 1.84 0.87 -9.67
C ALA A 53 2.85 -0.13 -10.21
N GLY A 54 3.49 -0.85 -9.29
CA GLY A 54 4.52 -1.82 -9.61
C GLY A 54 3.97 -3.02 -10.39
N PRO A 55 4.85 -3.88 -10.92
CA PRO A 55 4.42 -5.11 -11.57
C PRO A 55 3.81 -6.09 -10.55
N VAL A 56 2.87 -6.92 -11.01
CA VAL A 56 2.21 -7.94 -10.17
C VAL A 56 3.05 -9.22 -10.16
N LEU A 57 4.04 -9.26 -9.26
CA LEU A 57 5.01 -10.37 -9.16
C LEU A 57 4.53 -11.54 -8.29
N SER A 58 3.39 -11.39 -7.60
CA SER A 58 2.82 -12.43 -6.74
C SER A 58 1.29 -12.38 -6.77
N PHE A 59 0.65 -13.41 -6.25
CA PHE A 59 -0.80 -13.48 -6.10
C PHE A 59 -1.41 -12.35 -5.25
N ARG A 60 -0.60 -11.68 -4.40
CA ARG A 60 -1.02 -10.52 -3.60
C ARG A 60 -0.79 -9.17 -4.30
N GLY A 61 -0.13 -9.15 -5.46
CA GLY A 61 0.30 -7.91 -6.10
C GLY A 61 1.28 -7.09 -5.25
N ALA A 62 1.55 -5.87 -5.70
CA ALA A 62 2.50 -4.93 -5.08
C ALA A 62 1.81 -3.97 -4.09
N GLU A 63 0.50 -3.77 -4.26
CA GLU A 63 -0.27 -2.68 -3.70
C GLU A 63 -0.65 -2.96 -2.25
N ARG A 64 -0.36 -2.02 -1.35
CA ARG A 64 -0.74 -2.14 0.06
C ARG A 64 -1.34 -0.85 0.59
N LEU A 65 -2.22 -1.00 1.58
CA LEU A 65 -2.58 0.07 2.51
C LEU A 65 -1.85 -0.15 3.83
N LEU A 66 -1.29 0.91 4.38
CA LEU A 66 -0.77 0.94 5.75
C LEU A 66 -1.70 1.81 6.57
N ILE A 67 -2.26 1.24 7.63
CA ILE A 67 -3.18 1.93 8.53
C ILE A 67 -2.48 2.12 9.87
N GLY A 68 -2.30 3.38 10.26
CA GLY A 68 -1.85 3.80 11.58
C GLY A 68 -3.00 3.92 12.58
N ASP A 69 -2.67 3.94 13.88
CA ASP A 69 -3.65 3.91 14.98
C ASP A 69 -4.61 5.12 14.99
N HIS A 70 -4.17 6.28 14.46
CA HIS A 70 -4.95 7.51 14.41
C HIS A 70 -5.63 7.78 13.05
N ARG A 71 -6.01 6.73 12.32
CA ARG A 71 -6.63 6.83 10.97
C ARG A 71 -5.70 7.45 9.90
N GLU A 72 -4.40 7.44 10.14
CA GLU A 72 -3.43 7.72 9.09
C GLU A 72 -3.42 6.55 8.12
N ILE A 73 -3.69 6.82 6.85
CA ILE A 73 -3.70 5.80 5.80
C ILE A 73 -2.65 6.18 4.77
N TYR A 74 -1.79 5.23 4.43
CA TYR A 74 -0.85 5.36 3.34
C TYR A 74 -1.10 4.27 2.32
N TYR A 75 -1.18 4.65 1.05
CA TYR A 75 -1.15 3.74 -0.07
C TYR A 75 0.28 3.58 -0.58
N THR A 76 0.71 2.35 -0.80
CA THR A 76 1.94 2.06 -1.54
C THR A 76 1.59 1.30 -2.82
N PRO A 77 1.85 1.87 -4.01
CA PRO A 77 1.51 1.26 -5.29
C PRO A 77 2.56 0.24 -5.76
N ASP A 78 3.73 0.20 -5.11
CA ASP A 78 4.96 -0.39 -5.63
C ASP A 78 5.74 -1.18 -4.56
N HIS A 79 4.98 -1.83 -3.67
CA HIS A 79 5.52 -2.71 -2.64
C HIS A 79 6.54 -2.01 -1.72
N TYR A 80 6.06 -0.96 -1.04
CA TYR A 80 6.75 -0.19 0.00
C TYR A 80 7.91 0.68 -0.50
N SER A 81 7.96 1.00 -1.79
CA SER A 81 8.98 1.88 -2.35
C SER A 81 8.54 3.35 -2.30
N THR A 82 7.26 3.58 -2.59
CA THR A 82 6.59 4.89 -2.53
C THR A 82 5.42 4.82 -1.56
N PHE A 83 5.20 5.89 -0.80
CA PHE A 83 4.07 6.05 0.12
C PHE A 83 3.31 7.33 -0.22
N ILE A 84 2.02 7.18 -0.46
CA ILE A 84 1.09 8.26 -0.75
C ILE A 84 0.12 8.34 0.42
N ARG A 85 0.13 9.46 1.13
CA ARG A 85 -0.83 9.70 2.22
C ARG A 85 -2.23 9.85 1.61
N LEU A 86 -3.19 9.13 2.18
CA LEU A 86 -4.60 9.26 1.85
C LEU A 86 -5.32 9.99 2.98
N ASP A 87 -6.04 11.05 2.64
CA ASP A 87 -6.94 11.72 3.57
C ASP A 87 -8.38 11.27 3.30
N ILE A 88 -9.10 10.91 4.37
CA ILE A 88 -10.53 10.60 4.29
C ILE A 88 -11.28 11.93 4.18
N VAL A 89 -11.78 12.24 2.98
CA VAL A 89 -12.65 13.39 2.75
C VAL A 89 -14.06 13.08 3.29
N ARG A 90 -14.67 14.04 3.97
CA ARG A 90 -16.05 13.98 4.45
C ARG A 90 -16.89 15.08 3.83
#